data_AF-X0UM32-F1
#
_entry.id   AF-X0UM32-F1
#
_cell.length_a   1.000
_cell.length_b   1.000
_cell.length_c   1.000
_cell.angle_alpha   90.00
_cell.angle_beta   90.00
_cell.angle_gamma   90.00
#
_symmetry.space_group_name_H-M   'P 1'
#
loop_
_entity.id
_entity.type
_entity.pdbx_description
1 polymer ?
#
loop_
_entity_poly.entity_id
_entity_poly.type
_entity_poly.pdbx_seq_one_letter_code
_entity_poly.pdbx_strand_id
1 'polypeptide(L)' 'AVVLPEVFLKAVSVARNLGANLDGMTTASFDMIRHYRPHENVITRPVATGHGHEVVGHHEILLPLLRQAVIEELATPTKQ' A
#
# COMPACT_ATOMS: atom_id res chain seq x y z
N ALA A 1 8.05 -17.25 -2.07
CA ALA A 1 6.73 -17.45 -2.71
C ALA A 1 6.13 -16.09 -2.98
N VAL A 2 5.71 -15.81 -4.22
CA VAL A 2 5.16 -14.51 -4.64
C VAL A 2 3.69 -14.75 -4.95
N VAL A 3 2.90 -14.90 -3.88
CA VAL A 3 1.45 -15.13 -4.00
C VAL A 3 0.72 -13.82 -3.77
N LEU A 4 1.13 -13.06 -2.74
CA LEU A 4 0.43 -11.86 -2.32
C LEU A 4 0.44 -10.74 -3.37
N PRO A 5 1.58 -10.36 -4.00
CA PRO A 5 1.58 -9.31 -5.03
C PRO A 5 0.75 -9.67 -6.27
N GLU A 6 0.78 -10.94 -6.67
CA GLU A 6 0.08 -11.45 -7.85
C GLU A 6 -1.42 -11.58 -7.58
N VAL A 7 -1.82 -12.02 -6.38
CA VAL A 7 -3.23 -12.05 -5.97
C VAL A 7 -3.77 -10.62 -5.83
N PHE A 8 -2.98 -9.69 -5.28
CA PHE A 8 -3.35 -8.28 -5.18
C PHE A 8 -3.65 -7.67 -6.56
N LEU A 9 -2.74 -7.83 -7.52
CA LEU A 9 -2.94 -7.28 -8.86
C LEU A 9 -4.17 -7.87 -9.56
N LYS A 10 -4.44 -9.16 -9.35
CA LYS A 10 -5.66 -9.82 -9.86
C LYS A 10 -6.92 -9.28 -9.18
N ALA A 11 -6.90 -9.06 -7.87
CA ALA A 11 -8.02 -8.47 -7.14
C ALA A 11 -8.33 -7.04 -7.62
N VAL A 12 -7.30 -6.21 -7.82
CA VAL A 12 -7.45 -4.87 -8.40
C VAL A 12 -8.07 -4.94 -9.80
N SER A 13 -7.59 -5.86 -10.63
CA SER A 13 -8.14 -6.06 -11.98
C SER A 13 -9.61 -6.49 -11.94
N VAL A 14 -9.97 -7.42 -11.05
CA VAL A 14 -11.36 -7.87 -10.85
C VAL A 14 -12.26 -6.72 -10.40
N ALA A 15 -11.83 -5.92 -9.42
CA ALA A 15 -12.59 -4.78 -8.94
C ALA A 15 -12.86 -3.74 -10.05
N ARG A 16 -11.83 -3.38 -10.85
CA ARG A 16 -12.01 -2.48 -12.00
C ARG A 16 -12.97 -3.07 -13.04
N ASN A 17 -12.84 -4.36 -13.34
CA ASN A 17 -13.72 -5.04 -14.30
C ASN A 17 -15.18 -5.12 -13.84
N LEU A 18 -15.44 -5.11 -12.53
CA LEU A 18 -16.79 -5.04 -11.96
C LEU A 18 -17.34 -3.60 -11.88
N GLY A 19 -16.59 -2.61 -12.38
CA GLY A 19 -17.02 -1.21 -12.44
C GLY A 19 -16.61 -0.36 -11.23
N ALA A 20 -15.77 -0.87 -10.32
CA ALA A 20 -15.25 -0.06 -9.23
C ALA A 20 -14.26 1.00 -9.75
N ASN A 21 -14.47 2.26 -9.37
CA ASN A 21 -13.49 3.30 -9.60
C ASN A 21 -12.39 3.23 -8.54
N LEU A 22 -11.18 2.89 -8.96
CA LEU A 22 -9.98 2.82 -8.11
C LEU A 22 -8.97 3.93 -8.45
N ASP A 23 -9.41 5.00 -9.12
CA ASP A 23 -8.55 6.15 -9.36
C ASP A 23 -8.28 6.90 -8.04
N GLY A 24 -7.06 7.39 -7.87
CA GLY A 24 -6.62 7.95 -6.59
C GLY A 24 -6.36 6.92 -5.50
N MET A 25 -6.41 5.62 -5.78
CA MET A 25 -6.10 4.57 -4.79
C MET A 25 -4.70 4.76 -4.22
N THR A 26 -4.56 4.60 -2.91
CA THR A 26 -3.27 4.59 -2.22
C THR A 26 -2.86 3.16 -1.90
N THR A 27 -1.63 2.79 -2.23
CA THR A 27 -1.04 1.50 -1.87
C THR A 27 0.22 1.70 -1.05
N ALA A 28 0.53 0.73 -0.19
CA ALA A 28 1.75 0.75 0.61
C ALA A 28 2.36 -0.64 0.73
N SER A 29 3.68 -0.73 0.62
CA SER A 29 4.47 -1.93 0.95
C SER A 29 5.38 -1.61 2.13
N PHE A 30 5.45 -2.57 3.06
CA PHE A 30 6.26 -2.49 4.27
C PHE A 30 7.34 -3.59 4.33
N ASP A 31 7.69 -4.19 3.18
CA ASP A 31 8.63 -5.31 3.13
C ASP A 31 9.99 -4.97 3.79
N MET A 32 10.58 -5.93 4.51
CA MET A 32 11.87 -5.75 5.17
C MET A 32 13.04 -5.49 4.20
N ILE A 33 12.89 -5.90 2.95
CA ILE A 33 13.85 -5.67 1.85
C ILE A 33 13.11 -5.27 0.58
N ARG A 34 13.80 -4.56 -0.33
CA ARG A 34 13.23 -4.20 -1.62
C ARG A 34 13.09 -5.43 -2.51
N HIS A 35 11.87 -5.64 -3.00
CA HIS A 35 11.56 -6.70 -3.93
C HIS A 35 10.95 -6.14 -5.21
N TYR A 36 11.50 -6.51 -6.36
CA TYR A 36 11.01 -6.07 -7.66
C TYR A 36 9.51 -6.38 -7.88
N ARG A 37 9.04 -7.56 -7.47
CA ARG A 37 7.65 -8.00 -7.72
C ARG A 37 6.60 -7.22 -6.91
N PRO A 38 6.72 -7.06 -5.57
CA PRO A 38 5.90 -6.13 -4.80
C PRO A 38 5.97 -4.69 -5.30
N HIS A 39 7.17 -4.19 -5.61
CA HIS A 39 7.33 -2.85 -6.18
C HIS A 39 6.48 -2.68 -7.44
N GLU A 40 6.61 -3.60 -8.41
CA GLU A 40 5.83 -3.51 -9.65
C GLU A 40 4.33 -3.73 -9.46
N ASN A 41 3.95 -4.78 -8.73
CA ASN A 41 2.58 -5.25 -8.69
C ASN A 41 1.70 -4.54 -7.64
N VAL A 42 2.31 -3.82 -6.69
CA VAL A 42 1.61 -3.10 -5.61
C VAL A 42 1.87 -1.60 -5.68
N ILE A 43 3.10 -1.16 -6.00
CA ILE A 43 3.53 0.24 -5.87
C ILE A 43 3.54 1.02 -7.18
N THR A 44 3.64 0.37 -8.35
CA THR A 44 3.67 1.08 -9.64
C THR A 44 2.45 0.83 -10.50
N ARG A 45 2.21 -0.42 -10.93
CA ARG A 45 1.15 -0.75 -11.92
C ARG A 45 -0.28 -0.40 -11.48
N PRO A 46 -0.72 -0.69 -10.25
CA PRO A 46 -2.11 -0.47 -9.86
C PRO A 46 -2.42 0.99 -9.51
N VAL A 47 -1.39 1.85 -9.39
CA VAL A 47 -1.43 3.21 -8.85
C VAL A 47 -1.17 4.30 -9.91
N ALA A 48 -1.34 3.99 -11.20
CA ALA A 48 -1.09 4.95 -12.30
C ALA A 48 -1.78 6.33 -12.13
N THR A 49 -2.91 6.40 -11.42
CA THR A 49 -3.66 7.63 -11.09
C THR A 49 -3.75 7.87 -9.57
N GLY A 50 -2.92 7.20 -8.77
CA GLY A 50 -2.92 7.21 -7.31
C GLY A 50 -1.51 7.33 -6.71
N HIS A 51 -1.33 6.85 -5.48
CA HIS A 51 -0.07 6.99 -4.75
C HIS A 51 0.42 5.64 -4.22
N GLY A 52 1.62 5.26 -4.63
CA GLY A 52 2.32 4.08 -4.09
C GLY A 52 3.39 4.50 -3.08
N HIS A 53 3.37 3.90 -1.88
CA HIS A 53 4.36 4.13 -0.83
C HIS A 53 5.17 2.86 -0.57
N GLU A 54 6.50 2.96 -0.57
CA GLU A 54 7.37 1.86 -0.21
C GLU A 54 8.20 2.25 1.03
N VAL A 55 8.02 1.50 2.12
CA VAL A 55 8.76 1.68 3.37
C VAL A 55 9.51 0.39 3.67
N VAL A 56 10.84 0.46 3.72
CA VAL A 56 11.70 -0.73 3.82
C VAL A 56 12.37 -0.77 5.19
N GLY A 57 12.19 -1.88 5.91
CA GLY A 57 12.79 -2.06 7.24
C GLY A 57 12.13 -3.16 8.06
N HIS A 58 12.73 -3.50 9.20
CA HIS A 58 12.22 -4.56 10.06
C HIS A 58 10.78 -4.23 10.54
N HIS A 59 9.86 -5.17 10.33
CA HIS A 59 8.45 -4.99 10.69
C HIS A 59 8.24 -4.75 12.19
N GLU A 60 9.11 -5.32 13.04
CA GLU A 60 9.10 -5.07 14.49
C GLU A 60 9.34 -3.61 14.87
N ILE A 61 9.92 -2.81 13.96
CA ILE A 61 10.10 -1.36 14.12
C ILE A 61 9.02 -0.63 13.33
N LEU A 62 8.85 -0.97 12.05
CA LEU A 62 7.96 -0.23 11.15
C LEU A 62 6.48 -0.31 11.54
N LEU A 63 5.98 -1.49 11.94
CA LEU A 63 4.56 -1.63 12.26
C LEU A 63 4.18 -0.92 13.57
N PRO A 64 4.97 -0.98 14.66
CA PRO A 64 4.71 -0.14 15.82
C PRO A 64 4.78 1.36 15.54
N LEU A 65 5.75 1.81 14.72
CA LEU A 65 5.84 3.21 14.32
C LEU A 65 4.63 3.65 13.49
N LEU A 66 4.22 2.86 12.51
CA LEU A 66 3.01 3.13 11.72
C LEU A 66 1.77 3.22 12.62
N ARG A 67 1.62 2.26 13.54
CA ARG A 67 0.53 2.25 14.51
C ARG A 67 0.52 3.53 15.34
N GLN A 68 1.67 3.94 15.86
CA GLN A 68 1.78 5.13 16.69
C GLN A 68 1.49 6.40 15.90
N ALA A 69 2.03 6.52 14.68
CA ALA A 69 1.77 7.65 13.79
C ALA A 69 0.27 7.79 13.47
N VAL A 70 -0.43 6.68 13.22
CA VAL A 70 -1.88 6.69 13.01
C VAL A 70 -2.63 7.14 14.26
N ILE A 71 -2.22 6.70 15.46
CA ILE A 71 -2.85 7.12 16.72
C ILE A 71 -2.66 8.63 16.93
N GLU A 72 -1.46 9.15 16.70
CA GLU A 72 -1.16 10.57 16.86
C GLU A 72 -1.92 11.45 15.85
N GLU A 73 -2.01 11.01 14.60
CA GLU A 73 -2.77 11.71 13.57
C GLU A 73 -4.26 11.76 13.92
N LEU A 74 -4.84 10.64 14.38
CA LEU A 74 -6.25 10.58 14.79
C LEU A 74 -6.53 11.37 16.08
N ALA A 75 -5.55 11.50 16.97
CA ALA A 75 -5.66 12.29 18.19
C ALA A 75 -5.48 13.80 17.94
N THR A 76 -4.85 14.17 16.83
CA THR A 76 -4.64 15.57 16.47
C THR A 76 -5.96 16.15 15.95
N PRO A 77 -6.52 17.21 16.59
CA PRO A 77 -7.70 17.85 16.06
C PRO A 77 -7.40 18.40 14.67
N THR A 78 -8.20 18.00 13.68
CA THR A 78 -8.07 18.42 12.29
C THR A 78 -7.89 19.94 12.23
N LYS A 79 -6.70 20.41 11.84
CA LYS A 79 -6.53 21.81 11.46
C LYS A 79 -7.38 22.03 10.22
N GLN A 80 -8.51 22.73 10.39
CA GLN A 80 -9.27 23.31 9.28
C GLN A 80 -8.44 24.35 8.56
#